data_AF-A0A8T7HA03-F1
#
_entry.id   AF-A0A8T7HA03-F1
#
_cell.length_a   1.000
_cell.length_b   1.000
_cell.length_c   1.000
_cell.angle_alpha   90.00
_cell.angle_beta   90.00
_cell.angle_gamma   90.00
#
_symmetry.space_group_name_H-M   'P 1'
#
loop_
_entity.id
_entity.type
_entity.pdbx_description
1 polymer ?
#
loop_
_entity_poly.entity_id
_entity_poly.type
_entity_poly.pdbx_seq_one_letter_code
_entity_poly.pdbx_strand_id
1 'polypeptide(L)'
;MNASARPLKYANKLGNPKVVLDALEITQSKHGAADFLRRLNMAFQDEEYKKQFFGVVSIDRLVSWLENSPSTNELFDILYSVELMPTPEILSFAEQEGKEGLEQRIQEIKEGGFDLSNQLHVELEYSKYKMNGLPKAVESEWKYQNLSLENFSELPWIENKNIVLNKEDHKRIKSTAKETLNVFNLIKEKQQEEIPTLVIGNERYGDMFVVEPIKKYLENIGVEVTRMHVSSFNYDTQSRFDTPSKISEEVPRIPHKILEYIIKNKPNIFVVDSTKQSKCENGATRFPAAIQGYINAFENLDELDDYEIELWSPKLTEKVFIGEYEYKSQSTGNKDRKVTMISSASMKGSGADFDDPEEYAKNYRLGFTSKGLGCSQVSKDTHMFVKLIQEYMKMEIKKRLD
;
A
#
# COMPACT_ATOMS: atom_id res chain seq x y z
N MET A 1 -1.75 47.79 -30.52
CA MET A 1 -1.89 46.42 -29.96
C MET A 1 -2.19 46.54 -28.47
N ASN A 2 -3.25 45.90 -27.99
CA ASN A 2 -3.67 45.95 -26.58
C ASN A 2 -2.54 45.46 -25.66
N ALA A 3 -2.18 46.26 -24.65
CA ALA A 3 -1.17 45.94 -23.63
C ALA A 3 -1.47 44.61 -22.91
N SER A 4 -2.75 44.23 -22.82
CA SER A 4 -3.23 42.98 -22.23
C SER A 4 -2.96 41.73 -23.08
N ALA A 5 -2.70 41.85 -24.38
CA ALA A 5 -2.54 40.70 -25.28
C ALA A 5 -1.10 40.16 -25.35
N ARG A 6 -0.10 40.96 -24.91
CA ARG A 6 1.33 40.60 -25.03
C ARG A 6 1.77 39.50 -24.06
N PRO A 7 1.45 39.54 -22.75
CA PRO A 7 1.82 38.46 -21.82
C PRO A 7 1.20 37.12 -22.23
N LEU A 8 -0.08 37.12 -22.63
CA LEU A 8 -0.79 35.92 -23.07
C LEU A 8 -0.11 35.26 -24.29
N LYS A 9 0.38 36.06 -25.25
CA LYS A 9 1.14 35.56 -26.39
C LYS A 9 2.40 34.79 -25.96
N TYR A 10 3.12 35.26 -24.94
CA TYR A 10 4.34 34.60 -24.46
C TYR A 10 4.03 33.41 -23.54
N ALA A 11 2.98 33.49 -22.72
CA ALA A 11 2.49 32.34 -21.94
C ALA A 11 2.14 31.15 -22.86
N ASN A 12 1.46 31.41 -23.98
CA ASN A 12 1.15 30.37 -24.97
C ASN A 12 2.41 29.74 -25.60
N LYS A 13 3.52 30.48 -25.69
CA LYS A 13 4.80 29.96 -26.21
C LYS A 13 5.56 29.09 -25.21
N LEU A 14 5.22 29.18 -23.93
CA LEU A 14 5.76 28.35 -22.86
C LEU A 14 4.96 27.04 -22.68
N GLY A 15 4.16 26.65 -23.68
CA GLY A 15 3.26 25.49 -23.59
C GLY A 15 1.95 25.77 -22.84
N ASN A 16 1.64 27.05 -22.61
CA ASN A 16 0.45 27.51 -21.88
C ASN A 16 0.25 26.84 -20.50
N PRO A 17 1.25 26.92 -19.59
CA PRO A 17 1.10 26.31 -18.27
C PRO A 17 -0.04 27.02 -17.55
N LYS A 18 -1.03 26.27 -17.07
CA LYS A 18 -2.16 26.81 -16.29
C LYS A 18 -1.67 27.77 -15.19
N VAL A 19 -0.59 27.43 -14.51
CA VAL A 19 0.05 28.26 -13.46
C VAL A 19 0.45 29.65 -13.96
N VAL A 20 0.89 29.79 -15.22
CA VAL A 20 1.30 31.07 -15.82
C VAL A 20 0.08 31.92 -16.14
N LEU A 21 -1.00 31.30 -16.63
CA LEU A 21 -2.26 32.01 -16.85
C LEU A 21 -2.85 32.48 -15.52
N ASP A 22 -2.93 31.59 -14.53
CA ASP A 22 -3.45 31.89 -13.20
C ASP A 22 -2.65 33.05 -12.55
N ALA A 23 -1.31 33.02 -12.66
CA ALA A 23 -0.46 34.09 -12.16
C ALA A 23 -0.65 35.43 -12.91
N LEU A 24 -0.87 35.40 -14.23
CA LEU A 24 -1.13 36.60 -15.04
C LEU A 24 -2.48 37.26 -14.73
N GLU A 25 -3.48 36.49 -14.30
CA GLU A 25 -4.78 37.03 -13.87
C GLU A 25 -4.66 37.82 -12.56
N ILE A 26 -3.76 37.39 -11.67
CA ILE A 26 -3.50 38.04 -10.38
C ILE A 26 -2.59 39.27 -10.56
N THR A 27 -1.62 39.18 -11.47
CA THR A 27 -0.58 40.20 -11.67
C THR A 27 -1.16 41.55 -12.11
N GLN A 28 -0.83 42.62 -11.38
CA GLN A 28 -1.28 43.98 -11.72
C GLN A 28 -0.43 44.65 -12.82
N SER A 29 0.86 44.28 -12.94
CA SER A 29 1.83 44.86 -13.89
C SER A 29 1.90 44.08 -15.22
N LYS A 30 1.14 44.51 -16.23
CA LYS A 30 1.06 43.78 -17.53
C LYS A 30 2.25 44.00 -18.47
N HIS A 31 3.05 45.05 -18.29
CA HIS A 31 4.21 45.33 -19.16
C HIS A 31 5.47 44.55 -18.72
N GLY A 32 5.83 44.58 -17.43
CA GLY A 32 6.97 43.82 -16.91
C GLY A 32 6.83 42.31 -17.13
N ALA A 33 5.62 41.79 -16.89
CA ALA A 33 5.25 40.40 -17.13
C ALA A 33 5.54 39.92 -18.57
N ALA A 34 5.23 40.73 -19.59
CA ALA A 34 5.44 40.34 -20.99
C ALA A 34 6.93 40.18 -21.32
N ASP A 35 7.78 41.09 -20.84
CA ASP A 35 9.21 41.05 -21.10
C ASP A 35 9.88 39.92 -20.32
N PHE A 36 9.47 39.68 -19.07
CA PHE A 36 9.95 38.54 -18.29
C PHE A 36 9.63 37.20 -18.94
N LEU A 37 8.37 36.95 -19.32
CA LEU A 37 7.97 35.71 -19.99
C LEU A 37 8.68 35.52 -21.34
N ARG A 38 8.88 36.61 -22.09
CA ARG A 38 9.67 36.57 -23.33
C ARG A 38 11.11 36.13 -23.04
N ARG A 39 11.73 36.67 -21.99
CA ARG A 39 13.10 36.32 -21.60
C ARG A 39 13.21 34.86 -21.17
N LEU A 40 12.30 34.34 -20.35
CA LEU A 40 12.28 32.92 -19.98
C LEU A 40 12.10 32.01 -21.20
N ASN A 41 11.21 32.38 -22.13
CA ASN A 41 11.03 31.62 -23.37
C ASN A 41 12.28 31.65 -24.29
N MET A 42 13.13 32.66 -24.16
CA MET A 42 14.42 32.71 -24.87
C MET A 42 15.52 31.95 -24.14
N ALA A 43 15.49 31.90 -22.81
CA ALA A 43 16.45 31.15 -22.02
C ALA A 43 16.21 29.63 -22.15
N PHE A 44 14.96 29.20 -21.98
CA PHE A 44 14.60 27.78 -22.00
C PHE A 44 14.34 27.33 -23.44
N GLN A 45 15.23 26.50 -23.99
CA GLN A 45 15.06 25.93 -25.34
C GLN A 45 14.39 24.55 -25.32
N ASP A 46 14.44 23.85 -24.19
CA ASP A 46 13.85 22.54 -23.99
C ASP A 46 12.40 22.65 -23.49
N GLU A 47 11.45 22.07 -24.24
CA GLU A 47 10.02 22.12 -23.91
C GLU A 47 9.66 21.27 -22.68
N GLU A 48 10.35 20.16 -22.44
CA GLU A 48 10.12 19.34 -21.25
C GLU A 48 10.64 20.05 -20.00
N TYR A 49 11.82 20.69 -20.08
CA TYR A 49 12.31 21.54 -19.00
C TYR A 49 11.31 22.66 -18.67
N LYS A 50 10.77 23.38 -19.68
CA LYS A 50 9.75 24.41 -19.43
C LYS A 50 8.56 23.84 -18.67
N LYS A 51 8.03 22.72 -19.13
CA LYS A 51 6.88 22.05 -18.53
C LYS A 51 7.15 21.66 -17.07
N GLN A 52 8.32 21.07 -16.78
CA GLN A 52 8.69 20.69 -15.41
C GLN A 52 8.95 21.92 -14.53
N PHE A 53 9.65 22.93 -15.05
CA PHE A 53 9.94 24.19 -14.35
C PHE A 53 8.65 24.88 -13.88
N PHE A 54 7.68 25.06 -14.79
CA PHE A 54 6.37 25.62 -14.44
C PHE A 54 5.48 24.64 -13.67
N GLY A 55 5.74 23.34 -13.71
CA GLY A 55 5.09 22.36 -12.86
C GLY A 55 5.51 22.43 -11.38
N VAL A 56 6.67 23.03 -11.09
CA VAL A 56 7.25 23.11 -9.74
C VAL A 56 7.11 24.50 -9.13
N VAL A 57 7.18 25.58 -9.92
CA VAL A 57 7.06 26.95 -9.40
C VAL A 57 5.67 27.19 -8.77
N SER A 58 5.64 27.80 -7.58
CA SER A 58 4.38 28.21 -6.97
C SER A 58 3.78 29.43 -7.69
N ILE A 59 2.44 29.54 -7.64
CA ILE A 59 1.73 30.70 -8.19
C ILE A 59 2.26 31.99 -7.56
N ASP A 60 2.39 32.03 -6.23
CA ASP A 60 2.84 33.22 -5.49
C ASP A 60 4.25 33.68 -5.91
N ARG A 61 5.17 32.72 -6.10
CA ARG A 61 6.53 33.03 -6.57
C ARG A 61 6.51 33.55 -8.00
N LEU A 62 5.69 32.94 -8.87
CA LEU A 62 5.55 33.39 -10.25
C LEU A 62 4.92 34.78 -10.34
N VAL A 63 3.89 35.08 -9.54
CA VAL A 63 3.31 36.42 -9.42
C VAL A 63 4.38 37.42 -8.98
N SER A 64 5.18 37.08 -7.96
CA SER A 64 6.28 37.93 -7.49
C SER A 64 7.28 38.27 -8.60
N TRP A 65 7.66 37.30 -9.44
CA TRP A 65 8.54 37.54 -10.60
C TRP A 65 7.87 38.32 -11.73
N LEU A 66 6.56 38.17 -11.93
CA LEU A 66 5.84 38.93 -12.96
C LEU A 66 5.66 40.40 -12.56
N GLU A 67 5.49 40.68 -11.26
CA GLU A 67 5.38 42.04 -10.72
C GLU A 67 6.75 42.72 -10.58
N ASN A 68 7.73 41.98 -10.08
CA ASN A 68 9.09 42.47 -9.80
C ASN A 68 10.10 41.64 -10.60
N SER A 69 10.03 41.77 -11.93
CA SER A 69 10.86 40.99 -12.83
C SER A 69 12.35 41.19 -12.55
N PRO A 70 13.12 40.12 -12.32
CA PRO A 70 14.56 40.21 -12.16
C PRO A 70 15.19 41.01 -13.31
N SER A 71 16.16 41.87 -12.99
CA SER A 71 16.81 42.74 -13.99
C SER A 71 17.66 41.94 -14.97
N THR A 72 18.19 40.78 -14.54
CA THR A 72 18.98 39.84 -15.35
C THR A 72 18.30 38.49 -15.45
N ASN A 73 18.75 37.67 -16.43
CA ASN A 73 18.34 36.26 -16.54
C ASN A 73 19.30 35.31 -15.84
N GLU A 74 20.35 35.84 -15.19
CA GLU A 74 21.49 35.06 -14.71
C GLU A 74 21.07 33.86 -13.85
N LEU A 75 20.14 34.06 -12.90
CA LEU A 75 19.59 32.97 -12.09
C LEU A 75 18.93 31.87 -12.95
N PHE A 76 18.11 32.23 -13.93
CA PHE A 76 17.41 31.26 -14.78
C PHE A 76 18.36 30.57 -15.74
N ASP A 77 19.37 31.29 -16.22
CA ASP A 77 20.43 30.74 -17.07
C ASP A 77 21.27 29.72 -16.28
N ILE A 78 21.58 30.01 -15.01
CA ILE A 78 22.23 29.06 -14.09
C ILE A 78 21.38 27.81 -13.96
N LEU A 79 20.12 27.94 -13.51
CA LEU A 79 19.22 26.79 -13.29
C LEU A 79 19.05 25.95 -14.55
N TYR A 80 18.86 26.59 -15.71
CA TYR A 80 18.73 25.87 -16.97
C TYR A 80 20.01 25.13 -17.35
N SER A 81 21.18 25.75 -17.15
CA SER A 81 22.46 25.13 -17.50
C SER A 81 22.83 23.91 -16.66
N VAL A 82 22.26 23.79 -15.46
CA VAL A 82 22.44 22.63 -14.57
C VAL A 82 21.17 21.78 -14.45
N GLU A 83 20.15 22.04 -15.29
CA GLU A 83 18.87 21.33 -15.34
C GLU A 83 18.16 21.24 -13.97
N LEU A 84 18.14 22.36 -13.23
CA LEU A 84 17.53 22.44 -11.91
C LEU A 84 16.16 23.13 -11.90
N MET A 85 15.25 22.60 -11.08
CA MET A 85 13.91 23.13 -10.82
C MET A 85 13.96 24.28 -9.81
N PRO A 86 13.05 25.26 -9.92
CA PRO A 86 13.10 26.49 -9.12
C PRO A 86 12.46 26.32 -7.74
N THR A 87 12.99 25.40 -6.92
CA THR A 87 12.54 25.20 -5.54
C THR A 87 13.20 26.22 -4.58
N PRO A 88 12.61 26.50 -3.41
CA PRO A 88 13.05 27.58 -2.53
C PRO A 88 14.54 27.57 -2.16
N GLU A 89 15.08 26.44 -1.73
CA GLU A 89 16.48 26.31 -1.32
C GLU A 89 17.42 26.36 -2.53
N ILE A 90 17.05 25.75 -3.66
CA ILE A 90 17.83 25.86 -4.90
C ILE A 90 17.94 27.32 -5.34
N LEU A 91 16.83 28.07 -5.32
CA LEU A 91 16.84 29.48 -5.71
C LEU A 91 17.72 30.32 -4.78
N SER A 92 17.53 30.17 -3.47
CA SER A 92 18.31 30.88 -2.45
C SER A 92 19.80 30.61 -2.58
N PHE A 93 20.17 29.34 -2.78
CA PHE A 93 21.56 28.93 -2.90
C PHE A 93 22.19 29.39 -4.23
N ALA A 94 21.44 29.33 -5.35
CA ALA A 94 21.90 29.82 -6.64
C ALA A 94 22.15 31.34 -6.64
N GLU A 95 21.34 32.12 -5.92
CA GLU A 95 21.53 33.56 -5.76
C GLU A 95 22.79 33.92 -4.95
N GLN A 96 23.22 33.04 -4.03
CA GLN A 96 24.37 33.26 -3.14
C GLN A 96 25.68 32.72 -3.71
N GLU A 97 25.67 31.48 -4.19
CA GLU A 97 26.85 30.70 -4.55
C GLU A 97 26.99 30.48 -6.06
N GLY A 98 25.96 30.86 -6.84
CA GLY A 98 25.97 30.75 -8.29
C GLY A 98 26.02 29.30 -8.80
N LYS A 99 26.45 29.16 -10.05
CA LYS A 99 26.52 27.86 -10.74
C LYS A 99 27.52 26.90 -10.11
N GLU A 100 28.75 27.37 -9.84
CA GLU A 100 29.84 26.52 -9.35
C GLU A 100 29.50 25.89 -8.00
N GLY A 101 28.87 26.66 -7.10
CA GLY A 101 28.41 26.14 -5.82
C GLY A 101 27.36 25.04 -5.97
N LEU A 102 26.40 25.20 -6.89
CA LEU A 102 25.38 24.18 -7.16
C LEU A 102 26.02 22.90 -7.72
N GLU A 103 26.94 23.02 -8.68
CA GLU A 103 27.64 21.89 -9.28
C GLU A 103 28.48 21.14 -8.23
N GLN A 104 29.17 21.87 -7.34
CA GLN A 104 29.89 21.27 -6.22
C GLN A 104 28.95 20.50 -5.30
N ARG A 105 27.81 21.09 -4.91
CA ARG A 105 26.84 20.44 -4.02
C ARG A 105 26.25 19.18 -4.63
N ILE A 106 25.94 19.20 -5.93
CA ILE A 106 25.48 18.03 -6.68
C ILE A 106 26.56 16.94 -6.70
N GLN A 107 27.82 17.31 -6.87
CA GLN A 107 28.94 16.37 -6.87
C GLN A 107 29.15 15.73 -5.49
N GLU A 108 29.07 16.51 -4.41
CA GLU A 108 29.13 16.00 -3.02
C GLU A 108 28.05 14.93 -2.77
N ILE A 109 26.81 15.17 -3.22
CA ILE A 109 25.71 14.19 -3.11
C ILE A 109 26.06 12.91 -3.88
N LYS A 110 26.55 13.00 -5.12
CA LYS A 110 26.93 11.83 -5.94
C LYS A 110 28.03 10.99 -5.28
N GLU A 111 28.92 11.62 -4.53
CA GLU A 111 30.04 10.98 -3.83
C GLU A 111 29.64 10.31 -2.51
N GLY A 112 28.40 10.46 -2.06
CA GLY A 112 27.91 9.87 -0.81
C GLY A 112 27.60 10.89 0.29
N GLY A 113 27.63 12.18 -0.02
CA GLY A 113 27.39 13.28 0.92
C GLY A 113 25.92 13.68 1.09
N PHE A 114 24.95 12.88 0.60
CA PHE A 114 23.55 13.21 0.79
C PHE A 114 23.16 13.21 2.28
N ASP A 115 22.36 14.21 2.67
CA ASP A 115 21.91 14.41 4.03
C ASP A 115 20.43 14.76 3.98
N LEU A 116 19.59 13.89 4.56
CA LEU A 116 18.14 14.07 4.57
C LEU A 116 17.70 15.27 5.42
N SER A 117 18.53 15.73 6.36
CA SER A 117 18.25 16.92 7.16
C SER A 117 18.59 18.23 6.44
N ASN A 118 19.36 18.15 5.34
CA ASN A 118 19.70 19.29 4.51
C ASN A 118 18.65 19.49 3.40
N GLN A 119 17.83 20.53 3.53
CA GLN A 119 16.74 20.81 2.60
C GLN A 119 17.23 21.06 1.16
N LEU A 120 18.39 21.68 0.99
CA LEU A 120 18.99 21.86 -0.34
C LEU A 120 19.31 20.49 -0.98
N HIS A 121 19.83 19.52 -0.21
CA HIS A 121 20.10 18.18 -0.75
C HIS A 121 18.81 17.50 -1.22
N VAL A 122 17.74 17.59 -0.43
CA VAL A 122 16.43 17.02 -0.78
C VAL A 122 15.86 17.67 -2.04
N GLU A 123 15.92 18.99 -2.14
CA GLU A 123 15.44 19.74 -3.30
C GLU A 123 16.25 19.46 -4.57
N LEU A 124 17.57 19.32 -4.47
CA LEU A 124 18.43 18.93 -5.60
C LEU A 124 18.04 17.54 -6.14
N GLU A 125 17.79 16.56 -5.26
CA GLU A 125 17.33 15.24 -5.67
C GLU A 125 15.89 15.27 -6.20
N TYR A 126 15.02 16.12 -5.66
CA TYR A 126 13.66 16.32 -6.19
C TYR A 126 13.69 16.89 -7.60
N SER A 127 14.56 17.89 -7.84
CA SER A 127 14.78 18.46 -9.16
C SER A 127 15.22 17.40 -10.17
N LYS A 128 16.22 16.61 -9.79
CA LYS A 128 16.71 15.48 -10.60
C LYS A 128 15.62 14.47 -10.88
N TYR A 129 14.75 14.17 -9.92
CA TYR A 129 13.57 13.31 -10.09
C TYR A 129 12.57 13.88 -11.10
N LYS A 130 12.32 15.19 -11.09
CA LYS A 130 11.42 15.84 -12.06
C LYS A 130 11.96 15.79 -13.48
N MET A 131 13.27 15.95 -13.63
CA MET A 131 13.92 15.96 -14.95
C MET A 131 14.15 14.56 -15.51
N ASN A 132 14.68 13.64 -14.70
CA ASN A 132 15.08 12.31 -15.16
C ASN A 132 14.01 11.24 -14.96
N GLY A 133 12.92 11.57 -14.27
CA GLY A 133 11.87 10.63 -13.93
C GLY A 133 12.28 9.60 -12.87
N LEU A 134 11.59 8.46 -12.90
CA LEU A 134 11.75 7.39 -11.92
C LEU A 134 12.83 6.39 -12.33
N PRO A 135 13.50 5.74 -11.36
CA PRO A 135 14.26 4.54 -11.67
C PRO A 135 13.37 3.50 -12.36
N LYS A 136 13.88 2.83 -13.40
CA LYS A 136 13.15 1.80 -14.19
C LYS A 136 12.43 0.75 -13.34
N ALA A 137 13.01 0.38 -12.21
CA ALA A 137 12.44 -0.61 -11.30
C ALA A 137 11.11 -0.19 -10.64
N VAL A 138 10.80 1.12 -10.60
CA VAL A 138 9.57 1.69 -10.02
C VAL A 138 8.79 2.55 -11.02
N GLU A 139 9.19 2.61 -12.29
CA GLU A 139 8.59 3.48 -13.31
C GLU A 139 7.10 3.19 -13.55
N SER A 140 6.71 1.91 -13.46
CA SER A 140 5.32 1.46 -13.57
C SER A 140 4.49 1.72 -12.31
N GLU A 141 5.09 2.14 -11.20
CA GLU A 141 4.36 2.37 -9.94
C GLU A 141 3.73 3.77 -9.91
N TRP A 142 2.43 3.84 -10.25
CA TRP A 142 1.65 5.08 -10.35
C TRP A 142 1.77 6.01 -9.13
N LYS A 143 1.90 5.48 -7.91
CA LYS A 143 2.04 6.27 -6.68
C LYS A 143 3.28 7.16 -6.63
N TYR A 144 4.29 6.87 -7.47
CA TYR A 144 5.51 7.67 -7.58
C TYR A 144 5.51 8.56 -8.82
N GLN A 145 4.47 8.48 -9.66
CA GLN A 145 4.30 9.36 -10.80
C GLN A 145 3.78 10.71 -10.29
N ASN A 146 4.64 11.72 -10.26
CA ASN A 146 4.36 13.09 -9.83
C ASN A 146 4.24 13.32 -8.31
N LEU A 147 5.23 12.87 -7.53
CA LEU A 147 5.38 13.32 -6.15
C LEU A 147 5.50 14.86 -6.09
N SER A 148 4.82 15.47 -5.11
CA SER A 148 5.09 16.84 -4.68
C SER A 148 6.41 16.88 -3.90
N LEU A 149 7.01 18.06 -3.74
CA LEU A 149 8.22 18.22 -2.92
C LEU A 149 7.99 17.74 -1.48
N GLU A 150 6.83 18.04 -0.90
CA GLU A 150 6.42 17.58 0.43
C GLU A 150 6.39 16.05 0.53
N ASN A 151 5.74 15.36 -0.42
CA ASN A 151 5.70 13.90 -0.40
C ASN A 151 7.06 13.26 -0.72
N PHE A 152 7.90 13.96 -1.50
CA PHE A 152 9.25 13.52 -1.83
C PHE A 152 10.20 13.61 -0.62
N SER A 153 10.10 14.66 0.18
CA SER A 153 10.92 14.81 1.39
C SER A 153 10.57 13.79 2.48
N GLU A 154 9.37 13.20 2.43
CA GLU A 154 8.93 12.13 3.32
C GLU A 154 9.37 10.72 2.90
N LEU A 155 10.08 10.58 1.77
CA LEU A 155 10.56 9.27 1.33
C LEU A 155 11.52 8.65 2.37
N PRO A 156 11.45 7.33 2.59
CA PRO A 156 12.25 6.68 3.61
C PRO A 156 13.72 6.62 3.23
N TRP A 157 14.62 6.59 4.22
CA TRP A 157 15.97 6.08 4.02
C TRP A 157 15.93 4.60 3.69
N ILE A 158 16.67 4.13 2.68
CA ILE A 158 16.65 2.72 2.23
C ILE A 158 18.02 2.04 2.28
N GLU A 159 19.11 2.81 2.35
CA GLU A 159 20.45 2.24 2.34
C GLU A 159 20.70 1.39 3.61
N ASN A 160 21.31 0.22 3.41
CA ASN A 160 21.62 -0.76 4.45
C ASN A 160 20.41 -1.28 5.25
N LYS A 161 19.18 -1.12 4.73
CA LYS A 161 17.98 -1.70 5.35
C LYS A 161 17.67 -3.07 4.75
N ASN A 162 17.41 -4.03 5.62
CA ASN A 162 16.90 -5.35 5.22
C ASN A 162 15.43 -5.29 4.80
N ILE A 163 14.66 -4.41 5.45
CA ILE A 163 13.23 -4.20 5.18
C ILE A 163 12.94 -2.70 5.12
N VAL A 164 12.21 -2.27 4.09
CA VAL A 164 11.79 -0.88 3.88
C VAL A 164 10.27 -0.78 3.97
N LEU A 165 9.79 -0.21 5.07
CA LEU A 165 8.37 0.10 5.28
C LEU A 165 8.14 1.61 5.17
N ASN A 166 7.03 2.00 4.56
CA ASN A 166 6.57 3.39 4.49
C ASN A 166 5.36 3.64 5.42
N LYS A 167 4.85 4.88 5.43
CA LYS A 167 3.70 5.27 6.26
C LYS A 167 2.45 4.45 5.97
N GLU A 168 2.19 4.11 4.71
CA GLU A 168 1.04 3.28 4.32
C GLU A 168 1.18 1.83 4.78
N ASP A 169 2.38 1.26 4.72
CA ASP A 169 2.68 -0.06 5.27
C ASP A 169 2.34 -0.10 6.78
N HIS A 170 2.76 0.92 7.54
CA HIS A 170 2.41 1.03 8.96
C HIS A 170 0.91 1.20 9.23
N LYS A 171 0.17 1.93 8.38
CA LYS A 171 -1.29 2.03 8.48
C LYS A 171 -1.95 0.66 8.26
N ARG A 172 -1.50 -0.09 7.25
CA ARG A 172 -1.98 -1.46 6.97
C ARG A 172 -1.73 -2.40 8.14
N ILE A 173 -0.52 -2.38 8.72
CA ILE A 173 -0.18 -3.19 9.90
C ILE A 173 -1.16 -2.91 11.05
N LYS A 174 -1.43 -1.63 11.35
CA LYS A 174 -2.39 -1.25 12.40
C LYS A 174 -3.81 -1.70 12.11
N SER A 175 -4.24 -1.63 10.85
CA SER A 175 -5.55 -2.12 10.42
C SER A 175 -5.66 -3.63 10.62
N THR A 176 -4.66 -4.38 10.14
CA THR A 176 -4.57 -5.85 10.27
C THR A 176 -4.58 -6.28 11.73
N ALA A 177 -3.85 -5.56 12.60
CA ALA A 177 -3.83 -5.81 14.05
C ALA A 177 -5.21 -5.61 14.69
N LYS A 178 -5.95 -4.58 14.27
CA LYS A 178 -7.33 -4.35 14.73
C LYS A 178 -8.28 -5.45 14.26
N GLU A 179 -8.19 -5.86 13.00
CA GLU A 179 -8.99 -6.97 12.43
C GLU A 179 -8.72 -8.28 13.18
N THR A 180 -7.45 -8.54 13.47
CA THR A 180 -7.00 -9.69 14.25
C THR A 180 -7.57 -9.67 15.68
N LEU A 181 -7.61 -8.51 16.32
CA LEU A 181 -8.21 -8.38 17.65
C LEU A 181 -9.72 -8.65 17.63
N ASN A 182 -10.43 -8.30 16.56
CA ASN A 182 -11.86 -8.64 16.42
C ASN A 182 -12.07 -10.16 16.36
N VAL A 183 -11.18 -10.88 15.67
CA VAL A 183 -11.20 -12.35 15.62
C VAL A 183 -10.94 -12.94 17.00
N PHE A 184 -9.94 -12.44 17.72
CA PHE A 184 -9.70 -12.86 19.10
C PHE A 184 -10.92 -12.65 20.01
N ASN A 185 -11.54 -11.47 19.96
CA ASN A 185 -12.71 -11.15 20.78
C ASN A 185 -13.90 -12.05 20.45
N LEU A 186 -14.17 -12.30 19.16
CA LEU A 186 -15.20 -13.24 18.75
C LEU A 186 -14.98 -14.64 19.34
N ILE A 187 -13.76 -15.17 19.21
CA ILE A 187 -13.43 -16.51 19.71
C ILE A 187 -13.60 -16.56 21.22
N LYS A 188 -13.12 -15.53 21.93
CA LYS A 188 -13.27 -15.40 23.38
C LYS A 188 -14.74 -15.34 23.81
N GLU A 189 -15.57 -14.60 23.09
CA GLU A 189 -17.02 -14.47 23.38
C GLU A 189 -17.79 -15.78 23.12
N LYS A 190 -17.40 -16.53 22.08
CA LYS A 190 -18.05 -17.79 21.70
C LYS A 190 -17.48 -19.02 22.41
N GLN A 191 -16.38 -18.86 23.14
CA GLN A 191 -15.82 -19.94 23.93
C GLN A 191 -16.80 -20.35 25.02
N GLN A 192 -16.98 -21.66 25.17
CA GLN A 192 -17.78 -22.25 26.25
C GLN A 192 -16.84 -23.04 27.15
N GLU A 193 -16.95 -22.88 28.47
CA GLU A 193 -16.02 -23.52 29.41
C GLU A 193 -16.01 -25.06 29.29
N GLU A 194 -17.14 -25.66 28.92
CA GLU A 194 -17.31 -27.11 28.85
C GLU A 194 -17.00 -27.71 27.46
N ILE A 195 -16.89 -26.88 26.41
CA ILE A 195 -16.64 -27.34 25.04
C ILE A 195 -15.25 -26.89 24.58
N PRO A 196 -14.32 -27.82 24.29
CA PRO A 196 -13.02 -27.48 23.73
C PRO A 196 -13.15 -26.59 22.49
N THR A 197 -12.21 -25.69 22.27
CA THR A 197 -12.20 -24.81 21.10
C THR A 197 -10.93 -25.04 20.29
N LEU A 198 -11.09 -25.17 18.97
CA LEU A 198 -10.01 -25.33 18.01
C LEU A 198 -10.02 -24.16 17.02
N VAL A 199 -8.89 -23.49 16.87
CA VAL A 199 -8.67 -22.47 15.83
C VAL A 199 -7.73 -23.02 14.77
N ILE A 200 -8.16 -22.96 13.51
CA ILE A 200 -7.39 -23.36 12.34
C ILE A 200 -7.07 -22.09 11.55
N GLY A 201 -5.80 -21.69 11.51
CA GLY A 201 -5.32 -20.67 10.58
C GLY A 201 -5.08 -21.29 9.21
N ASN A 202 -5.74 -20.80 8.16
CA ASN A 202 -5.38 -21.20 6.80
C ASN A 202 -3.99 -20.67 6.48
N GLU A 203 -3.11 -21.48 5.90
CA GLU A 203 -1.75 -21.08 5.55
C GLU A 203 -1.76 -19.79 4.69
N ARG A 204 -0.74 -18.94 4.89
CA ARG A 204 -0.64 -17.55 4.41
C ARG A 204 -1.45 -16.60 5.27
N TYR A 205 -2.51 -15.95 4.78
CA TYR A 205 -3.10 -14.83 5.51
C TYR A 205 -3.69 -15.20 6.87
N GLY A 206 -4.52 -16.24 6.91
CA GLY A 206 -5.15 -16.71 8.14
C GLY A 206 -4.16 -17.04 9.25
N ASP A 207 -3.17 -17.88 8.96
CA ASP A 207 -2.13 -18.30 9.89
C ASP A 207 -1.15 -17.16 10.19
N MET A 208 -0.48 -16.61 9.16
CA MET A 208 0.66 -15.71 9.34
C MET A 208 0.25 -14.34 9.89
N PHE A 209 -0.90 -13.80 9.46
CA PHE A 209 -1.26 -12.41 9.77
C PHE A 209 -2.49 -12.27 10.66
N VAL A 210 -3.19 -13.36 10.99
CA VAL A 210 -4.31 -13.30 11.94
C VAL A 210 -4.04 -14.18 13.15
N VAL A 211 -3.92 -15.49 12.98
CA VAL A 211 -3.82 -16.44 14.10
C VAL A 211 -2.48 -16.33 14.82
N GLU A 212 -1.35 -16.32 14.11
CA GLU A 212 -0.02 -16.30 14.74
C GLU A 212 0.22 -15.06 15.63
N PRO A 213 -0.18 -13.82 15.23
CA PRO A 213 -0.09 -12.66 16.10
C PRO A 213 -0.87 -12.77 17.43
N ILE A 214 -1.97 -13.54 17.49
CA ILE A 214 -2.78 -13.73 18.72
C ILE A 214 -2.63 -15.10 19.37
N LYS A 215 -1.81 -15.99 18.81
CA LYS A 215 -1.70 -17.39 19.24
C LYS A 215 -1.52 -17.54 20.74
N LYS A 216 -0.58 -16.82 21.34
CA LYS A 216 -0.35 -16.85 22.80
C LYS A 216 -1.57 -16.42 23.61
N TYR A 217 -2.34 -15.45 23.13
CA TYR A 217 -3.55 -15.00 23.82
C TYR A 217 -4.66 -16.04 23.73
N LEU A 218 -4.78 -16.74 22.60
CA LEU A 218 -5.70 -17.87 22.42
C LEU A 218 -5.33 -19.06 23.31
N GLU A 219 -4.05 -19.45 23.31
CA GLU A 219 -3.54 -20.54 24.16
C GLU A 219 -3.75 -20.24 25.66
N ASN A 220 -3.57 -18.99 26.08
CA ASN A 220 -3.78 -18.57 27.46
C ASN A 220 -5.24 -18.69 27.93
N ILE A 221 -6.21 -18.67 27.02
CA ILE A 221 -7.63 -18.91 27.33
C ILE A 221 -8.03 -20.38 27.09
N GLY A 222 -7.08 -21.28 26.83
CA GLY A 222 -7.35 -22.71 26.66
C GLY A 222 -7.84 -23.11 25.26
N VAL A 223 -7.61 -22.27 24.25
CA VAL A 223 -7.92 -22.58 22.85
C VAL A 223 -6.76 -23.35 22.21
N GLU A 224 -7.05 -24.47 21.56
CA GLU A 224 -6.08 -25.20 20.74
C GLU A 224 -5.91 -24.48 19.41
N VAL A 225 -4.66 -24.26 18.98
CA VAL A 225 -4.34 -23.54 17.74
C VAL A 225 -3.53 -24.43 16.81
N THR A 226 -4.03 -24.61 15.59
CA THR A 226 -3.34 -25.36 14.53
C THR A 226 -3.33 -24.58 13.22
N ARG A 227 -2.46 -25.03 12.30
CA ARG A 227 -2.38 -24.52 10.94
C ARG A 227 -2.76 -25.62 9.96
N MET A 228 -3.46 -25.24 8.91
CA MET A 228 -3.84 -26.14 7.83
C MET A 228 -3.76 -25.40 6.50
N HIS A 229 -3.36 -26.09 5.44
CA HIS A 229 -3.35 -25.51 4.10
C HIS A 229 -4.54 -26.05 3.32
N VAL A 230 -5.43 -25.14 2.90
CA VAL A 230 -6.43 -25.42 1.87
C VAL A 230 -6.26 -24.38 0.77
N SER A 231 -5.86 -24.86 -0.40
CA SER A 231 -5.66 -24.00 -1.57
C SER A 231 -6.99 -23.54 -2.14
N SER A 232 -7.04 -22.28 -2.59
CA SER A 232 -8.14 -21.74 -3.39
C SER A 232 -8.29 -22.45 -4.75
N PHE A 233 -7.23 -23.07 -5.26
CA PHE A 233 -7.25 -23.83 -6.52
C PHE A 233 -7.96 -25.18 -6.39
N ASN A 234 -8.10 -25.72 -5.18
CA ASN A 234 -8.82 -26.98 -4.93
C ASN A 234 -10.36 -26.79 -4.87
N TYR A 235 -10.85 -25.59 -5.19
CA TYR A 235 -12.28 -25.26 -5.25
C TYR A 235 -13.01 -25.96 -6.42
N ASP A 236 -12.29 -26.28 -7.51
CA ASP A 236 -12.91 -26.60 -8.80
C ASP A 236 -13.45 -28.04 -8.93
N THR A 237 -13.41 -28.86 -7.87
CA THR A 237 -13.90 -30.24 -7.95
C THR A 237 -15.41 -30.40 -7.72
N GLN A 238 -16.14 -29.33 -7.39
CA GLN A 238 -17.61 -29.38 -7.20
C GLN A 238 -18.43 -28.64 -8.27
N SER A 239 -17.80 -27.93 -9.21
CA SER A 239 -18.52 -27.30 -10.34
C SER A 239 -19.02 -28.29 -11.42
N ARG A 240 -19.08 -29.59 -11.10
CA ARG A 240 -20.13 -30.49 -11.60
C ARG A 240 -21.31 -30.51 -10.62
N PHE A 241 -21.97 -29.37 -10.43
CA PHE A 241 -23.20 -29.26 -9.64
C PHE A 241 -24.41 -30.03 -10.23
N ASP A 242 -24.20 -30.93 -11.21
CA ASP A 242 -25.21 -31.79 -11.83
C ASP A 242 -24.78 -33.27 -11.99
N THR A 243 -23.64 -33.70 -11.42
CA THR A 243 -23.28 -35.14 -11.49
C THR A 243 -22.68 -35.66 -10.19
N PRO A 244 -23.40 -36.51 -9.41
CA PRO A 244 -22.94 -37.04 -8.13
C PRO A 244 -21.76 -38.03 -8.20
N SER A 245 -21.11 -38.22 -9.35
CA SER A 245 -20.42 -39.48 -9.65
C SER A 245 -18.90 -39.44 -9.69
N LYS A 246 -18.23 -38.33 -9.33
CA LYS A 246 -16.77 -38.31 -9.11
C LYS A 246 -16.37 -37.26 -8.08
N ILE A 247 -16.56 -37.57 -6.79
CA ILE A 247 -15.71 -36.98 -5.75
C ILE A 247 -14.30 -37.52 -6.07
N SER A 248 -13.48 -36.73 -6.77
CA SER A 248 -12.09 -37.10 -7.00
C SER A 248 -11.39 -37.26 -5.66
N GLU A 249 -10.37 -38.10 -5.59
CA GLU A 249 -9.52 -38.33 -4.42
C GLU A 249 -8.76 -37.07 -3.92
N GLU A 250 -9.04 -35.90 -4.52
CA GLU A 250 -8.38 -34.61 -4.32
C GLU A 250 -9.16 -33.64 -3.40
N VAL A 251 -10.23 -34.07 -2.74
CA VAL A 251 -10.82 -33.26 -1.66
C VAL A 251 -9.72 -33.00 -0.63
N PRO A 252 -9.42 -31.73 -0.26
CA PRO A 252 -8.41 -31.44 0.73
C PRO A 252 -8.77 -32.17 2.03
N ARG A 253 -8.00 -33.20 2.36
CA ARG A 253 -8.24 -34.01 3.54
C ARG A 253 -7.72 -33.26 4.76
N ILE A 254 -8.57 -33.13 5.78
CA ILE A 254 -8.14 -32.72 7.11
C ILE A 254 -7.00 -33.66 7.53
N PRO A 255 -5.81 -33.14 7.88
CA PRO A 255 -4.69 -33.98 8.31
C PRO A 255 -5.13 -34.93 9.42
N HIS A 256 -4.72 -36.21 9.34
CA HIS A 256 -5.22 -37.27 10.23
C HIS A 256 -5.16 -36.89 11.71
N LYS A 257 -4.06 -36.28 12.16
CA LYS A 257 -3.89 -35.81 13.55
C LYS A 257 -4.95 -34.78 13.98
N ILE A 258 -5.34 -33.88 13.08
CA ILE A 258 -6.39 -32.87 13.35
C ILE A 258 -7.75 -33.55 13.38
N LEU A 259 -8.01 -34.47 12.44
CA LEU A 259 -9.26 -35.23 12.40
C LEU A 259 -9.45 -36.08 13.67
N GLU A 260 -8.42 -36.79 14.11
CA GLU A 260 -8.44 -37.54 15.37
C GLU A 260 -8.77 -36.65 16.57
N TYR A 261 -8.20 -35.43 16.62
CA TYR A 261 -8.51 -34.47 17.67
C TYR A 261 -9.96 -34.01 17.61
N ILE A 262 -10.49 -33.72 16.42
CA ILE A 262 -11.88 -33.28 16.24
C ILE A 262 -12.84 -34.39 16.67
N ILE A 263 -12.65 -35.62 16.19
CA ILE A 263 -13.51 -36.78 16.53
C ILE A 263 -13.50 -37.04 18.04
N LYS A 264 -12.31 -37.02 18.65
CA LYS A 264 -12.16 -37.34 20.08
C LYS A 264 -12.74 -36.27 20.99
N ASN A 265 -12.51 -35.00 20.70
CA ASN A 265 -12.80 -33.90 21.64
C ASN A 265 -14.07 -33.12 21.27
N LYS A 266 -14.62 -33.33 20.06
CA LYS A 266 -15.77 -32.60 19.51
C LYS A 266 -15.72 -31.08 19.80
N PRO A 267 -14.63 -30.39 19.42
CA PRO A 267 -14.46 -28.97 19.74
C PRO A 267 -15.42 -28.08 18.93
N ASN A 268 -15.68 -26.85 19.38
CA ASN A 268 -16.10 -25.80 18.45
C ASN A 268 -14.90 -25.38 17.59
N ILE A 269 -15.11 -25.21 16.30
CA ILE A 269 -14.02 -24.97 15.34
C ILE A 269 -14.15 -23.56 14.76
N PHE A 270 -13.04 -22.85 14.66
CA PHE A 270 -12.93 -21.59 13.96
C PHE A 270 -11.88 -21.72 12.85
N VAL A 271 -12.29 -21.54 11.60
CA VAL A 271 -11.38 -21.50 10.46
C VAL A 271 -11.16 -20.05 10.09
N VAL A 272 -9.93 -19.57 10.18
CA VAL A 272 -9.58 -18.18 9.93
C VAL A 272 -8.83 -18.07 8.61
N ASP A 273 -9.38 -17.25 7.71
CA ASP A 273 -8.71 -16.85 6.48
C ASP A 273 -9.16 -15.44 6.06
N SER A 274 -8.62 -14.91 4.97
CA SER A 274 -9.24 -13.75 4.30
C SER A 274 -8.79 -13.57 2.86
N THR A 275 -9.24 -12.50 2.22
CA THR A 275 -8.90 -12.18 0.85
C THR A 275 -8.75 -10.67 0.65
N LYS A 276 -7.80 -10.27 -0.21
CA LYS A 276 -7.66 -8.88 -0.70
C LYS A 276 -8.97 -8.34 -1.27
N GLN A 277 -9.79 -9.22 -1.84
CA GLN A 277 -11.06 -8.87 -2.48
C GLN A 277 -12.20 -8.88 -1.45
N SER A 278 -12.06 -8.09 -0.40
CA SER A 278 -12.94 -8.10 0.78
C SER A 278 -14.40 -7.67 0.51
N LYS A 279 -14.65 -6.99 -0.64
CA LYS A 279 -15.98 -6.54 -1.09
C LYS A 279 -16.17 -6.85 -2.56
N CYS A 280 -17.30 -7.46 -2.91
CA CYS A 280 -17.74 -7.56 -4.31
C CYS A 280 -18.17 -6.18 -4.82
N GLU A 281 -18.22 -5.98 -6.16
CA GLU A 281 -18.62 -4.72 -6.82
C GLU A 281 -19.99 -4.20 -6.35
N ASN A 282 -20.86 -5.08 -5.83
CA ASN A 282 -22.20 -4.77 -5.33
C ASN A 282 -22.29 -4.59 -3.80
N GLY A 283 -21.16 -4.50 -3.10
CA GLY A 283 -21.13 -4.29 -1.64
C GLY A 283 -21.32 -5.54 -0.77
N ALA A 284 -21.42 -6.72 -1.37
CA ALA A 284 -21.53 -8.01 -0.68
C ALA A 284 -20.22 -8.42 0.04
N THR A 285 -20.35 -9.16 1.13
CA THR A 285 -19.22 -9.78 1.85
C THR A 285 -18.64 -10.93 1.05
N ARG A 286 -17.30 -10.96 0.96
CA ARG A 286 -16.59 -12.04 0.28
C ARG A 286 -15.65 -12.78 1.23
N PHE A 287 -15.69 -14.10 1.11
CA PHE A 287 -14.77 -15.05 1.74
C PHE A 287 -13.81 -15.58 0.67
N PRO A 288 -12.56 -15.93 1.04
CA PRO A 288 -11.64 -16.56 0.10
C PRO A 288 -12.20 -17.90 -0.38
N ALA A 289 -11.89 -18.28 -1.62
CA ALA A 289 -12.36 -19.55 -2.20
C ALA A 289 -11.91 -20.77 -1.38
N ALA A 290 -10.78 -20.68 -0.69
CA ALA A 290 -10.29 -21.72 0.22
C ALA A 290 -11.34 -22.15 1.27
N ILE A 291 -12.21 -21.24 1.72
CA ILE A 291 -13.28 -21.55 2.69
C ILE A 291 -14.21 -22.65 2.17
N GLN A 292 -14.49 -22.71 0.87
CA GLN A 292 -15.30 -23.81 0.34
C GLN A 292 -14.58 -25.15 0.47
N GLY A 293 -13.26 -25.18 0.31
CA GLY A 293 -12.48 -26.39 0.53
C GLY A 293 -12.60 -26.88 1.98
N TYR A 294 -12.63 -25.96 2.95
CA TYR A 294 -12.93 -26.30 4.35
C TYR A 294 -14.36 -26.81 4.51
N ILE A 295 -15.37 -26.11 3.98
CA ILE A 295 -16.78 -26.54 4.04
C ILE A 295 -16.92 -27.97 3.50
N ASN A 296 -16.36 -28.24 2.32
CA ASN A 296 -16.37 -29.55 1.71
C ASN A 296 -15.66 -30.60 2.57
N ALA A 297 -14.55 -30.24 3.21
CA ALA A 297 -13.84 -31.16 4.10
C ALA A 297 -14.65 -31.50 5.37
N PHE A 298 -15.48 -30.57 5.86
CA PHE A 298 -16.35 -30.81 7.02
C PHE A 298 -17.67 -31.49 6.66
N GLU A 299 -18.26 -31.22 5.50
CA GLU A 299 -19.56 -31.77 5.08
C GLU A 299 -19.47 -33.19 4.49
N ASN A 300 -18.32 -33.59 3.94
CA ASN A 300 -18.16 -34.90 3.29
C ASN A 300 -17.57 -35.98 4.22
N LEU A 301 -17.44 -35.70 5.51
CA LEU A 301 -16.95 -36.67 6.50
C LEU A 301 -18.10 -37.03 7.44
N ASP A 302 -18.60 -38.26 7.31
CA ASP A 302 -19.70 -38.80 8.14
C ASP A 302 -19.41 -38.61 9.65
N GLU A 303 -18.13 -38.69 10.05
CA GLU A 303 -17.71 -38.48 11.44
C GLU A 303 -17.91 -37.04 11.96
N LEU A 304 -18.22 -36.09 11.07
CA LEU A 304 -18.41 -34.67 11.34
C LEU A 304 -19.84 -34.19 11.08
N ASP A 305 -20.79 -35.11 10.89
CA ASP A 305 -22.21 -34.80 10.66
C ASP A 305 -22.85 -33.97 11.80
N ASP A 306 -22.27 -33.98 13.00
CA ASP A 306 -22.69 -33.20 14.17
C ASP A 306 -22.36 -31.69 14.08
N TYR A 307 -21.72 -31.23 13.01
CA TYR A 307 -21.26 -29.84 12.86
C TYR A 307 -22.16 -28.98 11.95
N GLU A 308 -22.58 -27.83 12.46
CA GLU A 308 -23.20 -26.74 11.71
C GLU A 308 -22.12 -25.78 11.19
N ILE A 309 -22.18 -25.45 9.90
CA ILE A 309 -21.32 -24.43 9.30
C ILE A 309 -21.96 -23.05 9.50
N GLU A 310 -21.22 -22.13 10.11
CA GLU A 310 -21.61 -20.72 10.21
C GLU A 310 -20.53 -19.81 9.61
N LEU A 311 -20.95 -18.67 9.07
CA LEU A 311 -20.04 -17.69 8.49
C LEU A 311 -19.96 -16.45 9.38
N TRP A 312 -18.76 -15.90 9.55
CA TRP A 312 -18.55 -14.67 10.30
C TRP A 312 -17.58 -13.71 9.59
N SER A 313 -17.90 -12.44 9.70
CA SER A 313 -17.08 -11.33 9.22
C SER A 313 -17.44 -10.07 10.03
N PRO A 314 -16.51 -9.11 10.24
CA PRO A 314 -16.80 -7.85 10.92
C PRO A 314 -17.95 -7.04 10.30
N LYS A 315 -18.22 -7.24 9.00
CA LYS A 315 -19.31 -6.63 8.24
C LYS A 315 -19.93 -7.67 7.31
N LEU A 316 -20.62 -8.64 7.92
CA LEU A 316 -21.39 -9.62 7.18
C LEU A 316 -22.65 -8.97 6.58
N THR A 317 -22.84 -9.11 5.27
CA THR A 317 -24.03 -8.64 4.54
C THR A 317 -24.97 -9.79 4.23
N GLU A 318 -26.21 -9.48 3.86
CA GLU A 318 -27.22 -10.48 3.49
C GLU A 318 -26.77 -11.38 2.33
N LYS A 319 -26.06 -10.80 1.35
CA LYS A 319 -25.43 -11.55 0.25
C LYS A 319 -24.00 -11.89 0.62
N VAL A 320 -23.64 -13.16 0.57
CA VAL A 320 -22.30 -13.65 0.86
C VAL A 320 -21.76 -14.37 -0.36
N PHE A 321 -20.48 -14.15 -0.65
CA PHE A 321 -19.76 -14.86 -1.70
C PHE A 321 -18.61 -15.66 -1.10
N ILE A 322 -18.40 -16.88 -1.58
CA ILE A 322 -17.20 -17.67 -1.33
C ILE A 322 -16.48 -17.82 -2.67
N GLY A 323 -15.29 -17.24 -2.81
CA GLY A 323 -14.69 -17.07 -4.12
C GLY A 323 -15.59 -16.22 -5.01
N GLU A 324 -15.91 -16.68 -6.21
CA GLU A 324 -16.76 -15.96 -7.18
C GLU A 324 -18.25 -16.30 -7.07
N TYR A 325 -18.63 -17.21 -6.18
CA TYR A 325 -19.97 -17.78 -6.14
C TYR A 325 -20.76 -17.28 -4.94
N GLU A 326 -22.03 -16.96 -5.17
CA GLU A 326 -22.95 -16.61 -4.09
C GLU A 326 -23.20 -17.84 -3.22
N TYR A 327 -22.87 -17.74 -1.94
CA TYR A 327 -23.10 -18.79 -0.97
C TYR A 327 -24.54 -18.77 -0.52
N LYS A 328 -25.25 -19.88 -0.76
CA LYS A 328 -26.58 -20.13 -0.22
C LYS A 328 -26.45 -21.11 0.91
N SER A 329 -26.66 -20.63 2.14
CA SER A 329 -26.65 -21.51 3.32
C SER A 329 -27.64 -22.65 3.10
N GLN A 330 -27.14 -23.88 3.24
CA GLN A 330 -27.95 -25.09 3.24
C GLN A 330 -28.06 -25.58 4.69
N SER A 331 -28.56 -24.76 5.63
CA SER A 331 -28.74 -25.25 6.99
C SER A 331 -29.91 -26.24 7.05
N THR A 332 -29.59 -27.50 7.30
CA THR A 332 -30.55 -28.55 7.64
C THR A 332 -30.28 -29.05 9.06
N GLY A 333 -30.96 -28.45 10.03
CA GLY A 333 -31.10 -28.98 11.40
C GLY A 333 -30.31 -28.25 12.49
N ASN A 334 -30.81 -28.35 13.72
CA ASN A 334 -30.07 -27.98 14.94
C ASN A 334 -28.98 -29.03 15.16
N LYS A 335 -27.72 -28.66 14.96
CA LYS A 335 -26.58 -29.51 15.27
C LYS A 335 -25.88 -29.04 16.55
N ASP A 336 -25.21 -29.95 17.24
CA ASP A 336 -24.67 -29.72 18.58
C ASP A 336 -23.31 -28.99 18.57
N ARG A 337 -22.63 -28.93 17.42
CA ARG A 337 -21.30 -28.31 17.29
C ARG A 337 -21.25 -27.35 16.11
N LYS A 338 -20.29 -26.42 16.16
CA LYS A 338 -20.16 -25.35 15.17
C LYS A 338 -18.78 -25.31 14.53
N VAL A 339 -18.76 -25.08 13.22
CA VAL A 339 -17.58 -24.64 12.47
C VAL A 339 -17.85 -23.23 11.98
N THR A 340 -17.15 -22.26 12.56
CA THR A 340 -17.22 -20.85 12.16
C THR A 340 -16.16 -20.57 11.11
N MET A 341 -16.56 -20.29 9.88
CA MET A 341 -15.68 -19.77 8.85
C MET A 341 -15.55 -18.26 9.01
N ILE A 342 -14.33 -17.77 9.20
CA ILE A 342 -14.02 -16.37 9.47
C ILE A 342 -13.32 -15.76 8.27
N SER A 343 -13.86 -14.63 7.79
CA SER A 343 -13.12 -13.69 6.94
C SER A 343 -12.82 -12.42 7.74
N SER A 344 -11.57 -12.28 8.20
CA SER A 344 -11.20 -11.20 9.13
C SER A 344 -11.10 -9.82 8.45
N ALA A 345 -10.79 -9.80 7.15
CA ALA A 345 -10.66 -8.60 6.33
C ALA A 345 -11.84 -8.49 5.33
N SER A 346 -12.92 -7.82 5.73
CA SER A 346 -14.13 -7.58 4.91
C SER A 346 -14.36 -6.11 4.53
N MET A 347 -13.36 -5.25 4.75
CA MET A 347 -13.44 -3.81 4.48
C MET A 347 -12.46 -3.34 3.39
N LYS A 348 -12.85 -2.33 2.61
CA LYS A 348 -11.95 -1.62 1.70
C LYS A 348 -10.81 -1.00 2.52
N GLY A 349 -9.56 -1.31 2.18
CA GLY A 349 -8.37 -0.94 2.96
C GLY A 349 -8.04 -1.89 4.11
N SER A 350 -8.48 -3.15 4.03
CA SER A 350 -8.19 -4.19 5.00
C SER A 350 -6.74 -4.67 4.96
N GLY A 351 -6.33 -5.39 6.01
CA GLY A 351 -5.00 -5.95 6.17
C GLY A 351 -4.60 -7.05 5.18
N ALA A 352 -5.57 -7.55 4.39
CA ALA A 352 -5.38 -8.63 3.44
C ALA A 352 -4.39 -8.32 2.30
N ASP A 353 -3.92 -7.07 2.19
CA ASP A 353 -2.82 -6.72 1.28
C ASP A 353 -1.55 -7.58 1.51
N PHE A 354 -1.38 -8.17 2.70
CA PHE A 354 -0.28 -9.10 3.01
C PHE A 354 -0.53 -10.57 2.63
N ASP A 355 -1.69 -10.93 2.08
CA ASP A 355 -2.08 -12.30 1.67
C ASP A 355 -1.12 -12.93 0.62
N ASP A 356 -0.29 -12.12 -0.01
CA ASP A 356 0.84 -12.59 -0.82
C ASP A 356 2.16 -11.92 -0.39
N PRO A 357 2.82 -12.42 0.68
CA PRO A 357 4.01 -11.77 1.20
C PRO A 357 5.20 -11.89 0.24
N GLU A 358 5.24 -12.91 -0.63
CA GLU A 358 6.27 -13.09 -1.65
C GLU A 358 6.20 -12.01 -2.74
N GLU A 359 5.00 -11.71 -3.23
CA GLU A 359 4.77 -10.59 -4.14
C GLU A 359 5.04 -9.26 -3.43
N TYR A 360 4.54 -9.11 -2.20
CA TYR A 360 4.68 -7.87 -1.44
C TYR A 360 6.14 -7.51 -1.17
N ALA A 361 6.96 -8.48 -0.75
CA ALA A 361 8.38 -8.31 -0.46
C ALA A 361 9.20 -7.90 -1.70
N LYS A 362 8.81 -8.39 -2.89
CA LYS A 362 9.49 -8.11 -4.15
C LYS A 362 9.17 -6.74 -4.73
N ASN A 363 8.11 -6.07 -4.25
CA ASN A 363 7.80 -4.70 -4.66
C ASN A 363 8.97 -3.76 -4.38
N TYR A 364 9.12 -2.73 -5.21
CA TYR A 364 10.15 -1.73 -4.99
C TYR A 364 9.59 -0.55 -4.20
N ARG A 365 10.53 0.15 -3.56
CA ARG A 365 10.29 1.37 -2.79
C ARG A 365 11.31 2.40 -3.23
N LEU A 366 10.81 3.56 -3.60
CA LEU A 366 11.63 4.76 -3.79
C LEU A 366 12.06 5.28 -2.42
N GLY A 367 13.29 5.75 -2.31
CA GLY A 367 13.81 6.32 -1.06
C GLY A 367 15.23 6.85 -1.17
N PHE A 368 15.77 7.34 -0.05
CA PHE A 368 17.07 7.99 -0.01
C PHE A 368 18.21 7.07 0.41
N THR A 369 19.39 7.36 -0.12
CA THR A 369 20.68 6.72 0.17
C THR A 369 21.72 7.82 0.37
N SER A 370 22.93 7.45 0.79
CA SER A 370 24.10 8.36 0.82
C SER A 370 24.34 9.07 -0.51
N LYS A 371 23.90 8.49 -1.64
CA LYS A 371 24.06 9.05 -2.99
C LYS A 371 22.80 9.73 -3.55
N GLY A 372 21.86 10.07 -2.67
CA GLY A 372 20.58 10.67 -3.06
C GLY A 372 19.49 9.64 -3.32
N LEU A 373 18.62 9.91 -4.28
CA LEU A 373 17.44 9.10 -4.57
C LEU A 373 17.84 7.75 -5.18
N GLY A 374 17.25 6.68 -4.64
CA GLY A 374 17.41 5.31 -5.12
C GLY A 374 16.14 4.50 -4.97
N CYS A 375 16.25 3.20 -5.25
CA CYS A 375 15.17 2.26 -5.00
C CYS A 375 15.70 0.95 -4.42
N SER A 376 14.88 0.29 -3.61
CA SER A 376 15.17 -1.02 -3.05
C SER A 376 13.90 -1.85 -3.04
N GLN A 377 14.04 -3.17 -3.08
CA GLN A 377 12.94 -4.07 -2.74
C GLN A 377 12.49 -3.82 -1.29
N VAL A 378 11.21 -4.05 -1.01
CA VAL A 378 10.64 -3.99 0.34
C VAL A 378 11.38 -4.95 1.26
N SER A 379 11.65 -6.18 0.81
CA SER A 379 12.50 -7.14 1.50
C SER A 379 13.13 -8.12 0.52
N LYS A 380 14.37 -8.53 0.78
CA LYS A 380 15.03 -9.62 0.05
C LYS A 380 14.65 -11.01 0.56
N ASP A 381 14.04 -11.07 1.75
CA ASP A 381 13.64 -12.29 2.43
C ASP A 381 12.19 -12.17 2.91
N THR A 382 11.31 -12.99 2.32
CA THR A 382 9.88 -13.05 2.66
C THR A 382 9.67 -13.44 4.12
N HIS A 383 10.47 -14.35 4.67
CA HIS A 383 10.33 -14.80 6.05
C HIS A 383 10.68 -13.67 7.03
N MET A 384 11.77 -12.94 6.76
CA MET A 384 12.11 -11.75 7.56
C MET A 384 11.00 -10.69 7.50
N PHE A 385 10.41 -10.47 6.32
CA PHE A 385 9.29 -9.55 6.14
C PHE A 385 8.09 -9.96 6.99
N VAL A 386 7.61 -11.20 6.84
CA VAL A 386 6.46 -11.73 7.61
C VAL A 386 6.71 -11.58 9.11
N LYS A 387 7.89 -11.99 9.59
CA LYS A 387 8.24 -11.90 11.01
C LYS A 387 8.22 -10.46 11.52
N LEU A 388 8.77 -9.51 10.76
CA LEU A 388 8.76 -8.10 11.16
C LEU A 388 7.32 -7.55 11.26
N ILE A 389 6.48 -7.87 10.27
CA ILE A 389 5.06 -7.45 10.27
C ILE A 389 4.34 -8.03 11.49
N GLN A 390 4.51 -9.34 11.77
CA GLN A 390 3.93 -10.00 12.95
C GLN A 390 4.35 -9.34 14.26
N GLU A 391 5.63 -8.96 14.41
CA GLU A 391 6.09 -8.28 15.63
C GLU A 391 5.44 -6.91 15.81
N TYR A 392 5.33 -6.10 14.75
CA TYR A 392 4.60 -4.83 14.83
C TYR A 392 3.11 -5.04 15.14
N MET A 393 2.49 -6.08 14.57
CA MET A 393 1.11 -6.43 14.88
C MET A 393 0.94 -6.82 16.35
N LYS A 394 1.79 -7.70 16.88
CA LYS A 394 1.80 -8.09 18.30
C LYS A 394 1.93 -6.87 19.23
N MET A 395 2.80 -5.91 18.89
CA MET A 395 2.92 -4.66 19.63
C MET A 395 1.63 -3.83 19.62
N GLU A 396 0.97 -3.71 18.48
CA GLU A 396 -0.30 -2.97 18.34
C GLU A 396 -1.46 -3.68 19.05
N ILE A 397 -1.53 -5.01 18.99
CA ILE A 397 -2.52 -5.83 19.69
C ILE A 397 -2.33 -5.68 21.21
N LYS A 398 -1.09 -5.82 21.70
CA LYS A 398 -0.78 -5.66 23.12
C LYS A 398 -1.26 -4.32 23.67
N LYS A 399 -0.96 -3.22 22.96
CA LYS A 399 -1.41 -1.86 23.32
C LYS A 399 -2.92 -1.67 23.42
N ARG A 400 -3.71 -2.57 22.82
CA ARG A 400 -5.18 -2.51 22.82
C ARG A 400 -5.81 -3.44 23.86
N LEU A 401 -5.03 -4.41 24.37
CA LEU A 401 -5.44 -5.35 25.39
C LEU A 401 -5.05 -4.89 26.80
N ASP A 402 -3.92 -4.19 26.92
CA ASP A 402 -3.50 -3.43 28.10
C ASP A 402 -4.34 -2.13 28.20
#